data_AF-A0A2N7XT94-F1
#
_entry.id   AF-A0A2N7XT94-F1
#
_cell.length_a   1.000
_cell.length_b   1.000
_cell.length_c   1.000
_cell.angle_alpha   90.00
_cell.angle_beta   90.00
_cell.angle_gamma   90.00
#
_symmetry.space_group_name_H-M   'P 1'
#
loop_
_entity.id
_entity.type
_entity.pdbx_description
1 polymer ?
#
loop_
_entity_poly.entity_id
_entity_poly.type
_entity_poly.pdbx_seq_one_letter_code
_entity_poly.pdbx_strand_id
1 'polypeptide(L)'
;YKAVLDELAANNGATTLKLRRRLAAKAYARTAAYDAAISNWFNRQLEIDAPDFRAFGGKLIQSLRYGENPHQTAAFYATPDKRPGV
;
A
#
# COMPACT_ATOMS: atom_id res chain seq x y z
N TYR A 1 3.49 -6.61 -15.67
CA TYR A 1 3.29 -6.01 -17.01
C TYR A 1 2.23 -6.70 -17.85
N LYS A 2 2.07 -8.03 -17.77
CA LYS A 2 1.05 -8.82 -18.50
C LYS A 2 -0.31 -8.10 -18.70
N ALA A 3 -0.97 -7.68 -17.63
CA ALA A 3 -2.28 -7.01 -17.72
C ALA A 3 -2.32 -5.71 -18.55
N VAL A 4 -1.19 -5.01 -18.70
CA VAL A 4 -1.11 -3.82 -19.57
C VAL A 4 -0.90 -4.25 -21.02
N LEU A 5 -0.01 -5.22 -21.25
CA LEU A 5 0.23 -5.77 -22.59
C LEU A 5 -1.03 -6.40 -23.18
N ASP A 6 -1.77 -7.16 -22.38
CA ASP A 6 -3.04 -7.78 -22.78
C ASP A 6 -4.08 -6.71 -23.19
N GLU A 7 -4.15 -5.59 -22.46
CA GLU A 7 -5.05 -4.49 -22.81
C GLU A 7 -4.62 -3.75 -24.08
N LEU A 8 -3.33 -3.51 -24.28
CA LEU A 8 -2.82 -2.89 -25.51
C LEU A 8 -3.12 -3.78 -26.73
N ALA A 9 -2.93 -5.09 -26.60
CA ALA A 9 -3.23 -6.04 -27.68
C ALA A 9 -4.74 -6.09 -28.00
N ALA A 10 -5.60 -6.03 -26.97
CA ALA A 10 -7.05 -6.12 -27.13
C ALA A 10 -7.72 -4.81 -27.57
N ASN A 11 -7.10 -3.65 -27.35
CA ASN A 11 -7.72 -2.34 -27.57
C ASN A 11 -6.91 -1.47 -28.54
N ASN A 12 -6.38 -2.04 -29.63
CA ASN A 12 -5.67 -1.33 -30.70
C ASN A 12 -4.55 -0.41 -30.19
N GLY A 13 -3.74 -0.90 -29.25
CA GLY A 13 -2.64 -0.14 -28.64
C GLY A 13 -3.07 0.88 -27.59
N ALA A 14 -4.33 0.87 -27.15
CA ALA A 14 -4.83 1.73 -26.08
C ALA A 14 -5.09 0.95 -24.78
N THR A 15 -5.37 1.68 -23.70
CA THR A 15 -5.85 1.10 -22.43
C THR A 15 -7.28 1.56 -22.15
N THR A 16 -8.00 0.80 -21.36
CA THR A 16 -9.32 1.15 -20.88
C THR A 16 -9.25 2.12 -19.69
N LEU A 17 -10.31 2.91 -19.50
CA LEU A 17 -10.45 3.74 -18.30
C LEU A 17 -10.45 2.89 -17.02
N LYS A 18 -11.02 1.68 -17.07
CA LYS A 18 -11.05 0.74 -15.95
C LYS A 18 -9.63 0.36 -15.50
N LEU A 19 -8.77 -0.02 -16.44
CA LEU A 19 -7.37 -0.31 -16.14
C LEU A 19 -6.66 0.92 -15.56
N ARG A 20 -6.81 2.09 -16.20
CA ARG A 20 -6.17 3.33 -15.73
C ARG A 20 -6.58 3.71 -14.30
N ARG A 21 -7.88 3.63 -13.95
CA ARG A 21 -8.35 3.91 -12.58
C ARG A 21 -7.72 2.97 -11.57
N ARG A 22 -7.64 1.67 -11.88
CA ARG A 22 -7.01 0.67 -11.01
C ARG A 22 -5.52 0.93 -10.83
N LEU A 23 -4.81 1.25 -11.91
CA LEU A 23 -3.38 1.56 -11.86
C LEU A 23 -3.11 2.88 -11.13
N ALA A 24 -3.95 3.90 -11.30
CA ALA A 24 -3.87 5.16 -10.57
C ALA A 24 -4.02 4.94 -9.06
N ALA A 25 -5.03 4.17 -8.62
CA ALA A 25 -5.20 3.81 -7.22
C ALA A 25 -3.96 3.08 -6.67
N LYS A 26 -3.41 2.15 -7.44
CA LYS A 26 -2.17 1.44 -7.08
C LYS A 26 -0.96 2.40 -6.98
N ALA A 27 -0.85 3.36 -7.89
CA ALA A 27 0.23 4.34 -7.89
C ALA A 27 0.17 5.24 -6.65
N TYR A 28 -0.99 5.86 -6.39
CA TYR A 28 -1.19 6.70 -5.21
C TYR A 28 -0.98 5.96 -3.90
N ALA A 29 -1.43 4.69 -3.79
CA ALA A 29 -1.18 3.88 -2.61
C ALA A 29 0.33 3.64 -2.37
N ARG A 30 1.11 3.45 -3.45
CA ARG A 30 2.56 3.28 -3.36
C ARG A 30 3.27 4.57 -2.96
N THR A 31 2.85 5.71 -3.52
CA THR A 31 3.38 7.03 -3.14
C THR A 31 3.09 7.35 -1.68
N ALA A 32 1.85 7.14 -1.22
CA ALA A 32 1.48 7.36 0.18
C ALA A 32 2.31 6.50 1.16
N ALA A 33 2.58 5.24 0.81
CA ALA A 33 3.44 4.38 1.64
C ALA A 33 4.90 4.88 1.69
N TYR A 34 5.39 5.47 0.60
CA TYR A 34 6.72 6.04 0.52
C TYR A 34 6.83 7.34 1.34
N ASP A 35 5.85 8.24 1.22
CA ASP A 35 5.82 9.49 1.98
C ASP A 35 5.68 9.24 3.49
N ALA A 36 4.88 8.23 3.87
CA ALA A 36 4.79 7.77 5.25
C ALA A 36 6.15 7.28 5.77
N ALA A 37 6.94 6.58 4.96
CA ALA A 37 8.27 6.12 5.35
C ALA A 37 9.24 7.30 5.56
N ILE A 38 9.20 8.31 4.67
CA ILE A 38 10.01 9.53 4.81
C ILE A 38 9.64 10.30 6.08
N SER A 39 8.35 10.58 6.28
CA SER A 39 7.86 11.31 7.46
C SER A 39 8.25 10.60 8.76
N ASN A 40 8.05 9.28 8.83
CA ASN A 40 8.43 8.48 10.00
C ASN A 40 9.95 8.43 10.21
N TRP A 41 10.76 8.49 9.15
CA TRP A 41 12.21 8.58 9.28
C TRP A 41 12.64 9.90 9.92
N PHE A 42 12.10 11.04 9.47
CA PHE A 42 12.41 12.35 10.06
C PHE A 42 12.00 12.43 11.53
N ASN A 43 10.82 11.94 11.89
CA ASN A 43 10.38 11.90 13.30
C ASN A 43 11.38 11.14 14.18
N ARG A 44 11.96 10.04 13.68
CA ARG A 44 13.03 9.33 14.39
C ARG A 44 14.34 10.11 14.47
N GLN A 45 14.73 10.82 13.41
CA GLN A 45 15.98 11.61 13.43
C GLN A 45 15.90 12.82 14.38
N LEU A 46 14.70 13.36 14.58
CA LEU A 46 14.44 14.51 15.43
C LEU A 46 14.01 14.14 16.85
N GLU A 47 14.00 12.84 17.18
CA GLU A 47 13.56 12.33 18.49
C GLU A 47 12.12 12.77 18.86
N ILE A 48 11.24 12.84 17.87
CA ILE A 48 9.82 13.20 18.04
C ILE A 48 9.00 11.91 18.17
N ASP A 49 8.62 11.57 19.39
CA ASP A 49 7.83 10.37 19.68
C ASP A 49 6.36 10.51 19.27
N ALA A 50 5.77 11.69 19.48
CA ALA A 50 4.35 11.98 19.24
C ALA A 50 4.21 13.17 18.27
N PRO A 51 4.41 12.97 16.95
CA PRO A 51 4.27 14.03 15.96
C PRO A 51 2.80 14.45 15.78
N ASP A 52 2.55 15.71 15.43
CA ASP A 52 1.21 16.23 15.13
C ASP A 52 0.49 15.41 14.03
N PHE A 53 1.26 14.87 13.09
CA PHE A 53 0.77 14.00 12.03
C PHE A 53 1.54 12.68 11.99
N ARG A 54 0.80 11.58 12.10
CA ARG A 54 1.34 10.21 11.99
C ARG A 54 0.74 9.50 10.78
N ALA A 55 1.60 8.96 9.92
CA ALA A 55 1.21 8.19 8.76
C ALA A 55 1.61 6.72 8.89
N PHE A 56 0.71 5.81 8.52
CA PHE A 56 0.94 4.37 8.51
C PHE A 56 0.89 3.85 7.07
N GLY A 57 2.05 3.53 6.51
CA GLY A 57 2.20 2.98 5.16
C GLY A 57 2.64 1.51 5.20
N GLY A 58 1.90 0.64 4.54
CA GLY A 58 2.21 -0.80 4.52
C GLY A 58 1.61 -1.54 3.34
N LYS A 59 2.12 -2.74 3.08
CA LYS A 59 1.63 -3.63 2.04
C LYS A 59 0.88 -4.80 2.69
N LEU A 60 -0.24 -5.19 2.09
CA LEU A 60 -0.96 -6.40 2.45
C LEU A 60 -0.03 -7.62 2.32
N ILE A 61 0.07 -8.39 3.39
CA ILE A 61 0.74 -9.70 3.41
C ILE A 61 -0.28 -10.79 3.16
N GLN A 62 -1.39 -10.79 3.91
CA GLN A 62 -2.47 -11.76 3.77
C GLN A 62 -3.79 -11.25 4.32
N SER A 63 -4.91 -11.71 3.76
CA SER A 63 -6.22 -11.62 4.42
C SER A 63 -6.30 -12.63 5.56
N LEU A 64 -7.02 -12.27 6.63
CA LEU A 64 -7.27 -13.15 7.76
C LEU A 64 -8.66 -13.77 7.65
N ARG A 65 -8.85 -14.93 8.31
CA ARG A 65 -10.14 -15.63 8.30
C ARG A 65 -11.25 -14.79 8.94
N TYR A 66 -10.93 -14.09 10.02
CA TYR A 66 -11.78 -13.13 10.71
C TYR A 66 -10.87 -12.17 11.50
N GLY A 67 -11.46 -11.10 12.05
CA GLY A 67 -10.80 -10.17 12.98
C GLY A 67 -10.66 -10.75 14.37
N GLU A 68 -11.05 -10.01 15.40
CA GLU A 68 -11.13 -10.58 16.75
C GLU A 68 -12.33 -11.52 16.88
N ASN A 69 -13.43 -11.21 16.18
CA ASN A 69 -14.66 -11.97 16.20
C ASN A 69 -15.02 -12.51 14.79
N PRO A 70 -15.70 -13.66 14.67
CA PRO A 70 -15.99 -14.31 13.38
C PRO A 70 -16.73 -13.46 12.33
N HIS A 71 -17.50 -12.47 12.77
CA HIS A 71 -18.24 -11.57 11.89
C HIS A 71 -17.41 -10.37 11.40
N GLN A 72 -16.19 -10.17 11.94
CA GLN A 72 -15.30 -9.08 11.56
C GLN A 72 -14.34 -9.53 10.46
N THR A 73 -14.11 -8.65 9.49
CA THR A 73 -13.06 -8.87 8.47
C THR A 73 -11.74 -8.30 8.96
N ALA A 74 -10.62 -8.95 8.59
CA ALA A 74 -9.30 -8.45 8.93
C ALA A 74 -8.25 -8.85 7.89
N ALA A 75 -7.14 -8.14 7.93
CA ALA A 75 -6.02 -8.33 7.02
C ALA A 75 -4.72 -7.91 7.71
N PHE A 76 -3.65 -8.65 7.43
CA PHE A 76 -2.32 -8.37 7.94
C PHE A 76 -1.53 -7.53 6.94
N TYR A 77 -1.08 -6.35 7.39
CA TYR A 77 -0.23 -5.44 6.62
C TYR A 77 1.13 -5.30 7.30
N ALA A 78 2.19 -5.19 6.51
CA ALA A 78 3.54 -4.93 7.02
C ALA A 78 4.11 -3.64 6.45
N THR A 79 4.83 -2.90 7.28
CA THR A 79 5.68 -1.78 6.82
C THR A 79 6.94 -2.34 6.15
N PRO A 80 7.74 -1.51 5.44
CA PRO A 80 9.01 -1.95 4.86
C PRO A 80 10.07 -2.33 5.90
N ASP A 81 9.90 -1.92 7.15
CA ASP A 81 10.88 -2.14 8.22
C ASP A 81 10.96 -3.63 8.56
N LYS A 82 12.17 -4.18 8.52
CA LYS A 82 12.43 -5.55 9.01
C LYS A 82 12.68 -5.50 10.50
N ARG A 83 11.73 -6.01 11.29
CA ARG A 83 11.88 -6.21 12.73
C ARG A 83 12.11 -7.70 12.98
N PRO A 84 13.32 -8.13 13.38
CA PRO A 84 13.58 -9.53 13.67
C PRO A 84 12.58 -10.06 14.71
N GLY A 85 11.95 -11.21 14.44
CA GLY A 85 10.96 -11.83 15.33
C GLY A 85 9.49 -11.49 15.03
N VAL A 86 9.21 -10.73 13.96
CA VAL A 86 7.86 -10.45 13.43
C VAL A 86 7.81 -10.77 11.94
#